data_AF-A0A0C9Z0P9-F1
#
_entry.id   AF-A0A0C9Z0P9-F1
#
_cell.length_a   1.000
_cell.length_b   1.000
_cell.length_c   1.000
_cell.angle_alpha   90.00
_cell.angle_beta   90.00
_cell.angle_gamma   90.00
#
_symmetry.space_group_name_H-M   'P 1'
#
loop_
_entity.id
_entity.type
_entity.pdbx_description
1 polymer ?
#
loop_
_entity_poly.entity_id
_entity_poly.type
_entity_poly.pdbx_seq_one_letter_code
_entity_poly.pdbx_strand_id
1 'polypeptide(L)' 'QRFLHIFNKDNEDFLEMGFDAMFGLQTTKGLEVSGFIMHAISARKESTCVGEMQISIRQT' A
#
# COMPACT_ATOMS: atom_id res chain seq x y z
N GLN A 1 3.05 -6.70 -28.16
CA GLN A 1 3.14 -7.92 -27.34
C GLN A 1 3.11 -7.53 -25.86
N ARG A 2 1.97 -7.69 -25.14
CA ARG A 2 1.78 -7.18 -23.76
C ARG A 2 2.62 -7.90 -22.70
N PHE A 3 2.94 -9.18 -22.95
CA PHE A 3 3.77 -10.01 -22.06
C PHE A 3 5.16 -9.41 -21.81
N LEU A 4 5.81 -8.86 -22.84
CA LEU A 4 7.17 -8.32 -22.71
C LEU A 4 7.24 -7.07 -21.82
N HIS A 5 6.14 -6.30 -21.72
CA HIS A 5 6.11 -5.06 -20.94
C HIS A 5 6.25 -5.29 -19.43
N ILE A 6 5.90 -6.48 -18.95
CA ILE A 6 6.04 -6.88 -17.53
C ILE A 6 7.54 -6.94 -17.13
N PHE A 7 8.44 -7.07 -18.10
CA PHE A 7 9.88 -7.16 -17.91
C PHE A 7 10.62 -5.87 -18.28
N ASN A 8 9.92 -4.74 -18.28
CA ASN A 8 10.57 -3.44 -18.42
C ASN A 8 11.64 -3.24 -17.35
N LYS A 9 12.69 -2.49 -17.73
CA LYS A 9 13.81 -2.17 -16.87
C LYS A 9 13.99 -0.68 -16.69
N ASP A 10 14.50 -0.30 -15.53
CA ASP A 10 14.87 1.07 -15.22
C ASP A 10 16.25 1.46 -15.81
N ASN A 11 16.72 2.67 -15.49
CA ASN A 11 18.01 3.20 -15.96
C ASN A 11 19.23 2.46 -15.37
N GLU A 12 19.04 1.62 -14.35
CA GLU A 12 20.06 0.81 -13.69
C GLU A 12 19.98 -0.66 -14.11
N ASP A 13 19.19 -0.98 -15.14
CA ASP A 13 19.02 -2.32 -15.70
C ASP A 13 18.27 -3.32 -14.80
N PHE A 14 17.58 -2.85 -13.75
CA PHE A 14 16.73 -3.66 -12.87
C PHE A 14 15.28 -3.72 -13.38
N LEU A 15 14.56 -4.82 -13.07
CA LEU A 15 13.13 -4.93 -13.39
C LEU A 15 12.33 -3.86 -12.62
N GLU A 16 11.40 -3.19 -13.29
CA GLU A 16 10.50 -2.19 -12.67
C GLU A 16 9.52 -2.81 -11.64
N MET A 17 9.43 -4.15 -11.57
CA MET A 17 8.52 -4.85 -10.67
C MET A 17 9.07 -4.94 -9.24
N GLY A 18 8.24 -4.54 -8.27
CA GLY A 18 8.50 -4.73 -6.83
C GLY A 18 7.76 -5.94 -6.25
N PHE A 19 8.34 -6.57 -5.23
CA PHE A 19 7.76 -7.70 -4.50
C PHE A 19 7.81 -7.43 -2.99
N ASP A 20 6.88 -8.03 -2.25
CA ASP A 20 6.86 -8.03 -0.76
C ASP A 20 6.97 -6.63 -0.11
N ALA A 21 6.30 -5.65 -0.70
CA ALA A 21 6.31 -4.28 -0.18
C ALA A 21 5.35 -4.13 1.01
N MET A 22 5.82 -3.46 2.06
CA MET A 22 5.01 -3.04 3.20
C MET A 22 4.75 -1.52 3.13
N PHE A 23 3.49 -1.12 3.20
CA PHE A 23 3.09 0.28 3.21
C PHE A 23 2.67 0.72 4.61
N GLY A 24 3.38 1.70 5.18
CA GLY A 24 3.08 2.26 6.49
C GLY A 24 2.64 3.73 6.40
N LEU A 25 1.57 4.08 7.11
CA LEU A 25 1.04 5.45 7.16
C LEU A 25 0.98 5.94 8.61
N GLN A 26 1.37 7.20 8.81
CA GLN A 26 1.22 7.90 10.08
C GLN A 26 0.52 9.23 9.83
N THR A 27 -0.30 9.66 10.79
CA THR A 27 -1.01 10.93 10.74
C THR A 27 -0.62 11.81 11.92
N THR A 28 -0.79 13.11 11.77
CA THR A 28 -0.72 14.04 12.89
C THR A 28 -1.92 13.85 13.81
N LYS A 29 -1.80 14.31 15.07
CA LYS A 29 -2.89 14.21 16.05
C LYS A 29 -4.19 14.81 15.51
N GLY A 30 -5.29 14.10 15.72
CA GLY A 30 -6.64 14.50 15.28
C GLY A 30 -7.00 14.10 13.85
N LEU A 31 -6.11 13.41 13.13
CA LEU A 31 -6.40 12.85 11.81
C LEU A 31 -6.48 11.33 11.88
N GLU A 32 -7.52 10.78 11.26
CA GLU A 32 -7.81 9.35 11.21
C GLU A 32 -7.81 8.83 9.77
N VAL A 33 -7.37 7.59 9.61
CA VAL A 33 -7.32 6.85 8.35
C VAL A 33 -8.56 5.97 8.29
N SER A 34 -9.42 6.22 7.29
CA SER A 34 -10.66 5.45 7.09
C SER A 34 -10.45 4.14 6.33
N GLY A 35 -9.34 4.00 5.59
CA GLY A 35 -8.97 2.76 4.90
C GLY A 35 -8.17 3.00 3.63
N PHE A 36 -7.95 1.92 2.87
CA PHE A 36 -7.07 1.91 1.70
C PHE A 36 -7.74 1.27 0.48
N ILE A 37 -7.65 1.92 -0.68
CA ILE A 37 -8.21 1.45 -1.96
C ILE A 37 -7.06 1.24 -2.94
N MET A 38 -6.54 0.02 -2.98
CA MET A 38 -5.53 -0.44 -3.95
C MET A 38 -5.43 -1.96 -3.92
N HIS A 39 -4.59 -2.53 -4.78
CA HIS A 39 -4.19 -3.94 -4.70
C HIS A 39 -3.24 -4.15 -3.51
N ALA A 40 -3.82 -4.42 -2.34
CA ALA A 40 -3.06 -4.67 -1.12
C ALA A 40 -3.83 -5.60 -0.18
N ILE A 41 -3.15 -6.01 0.89
CA ILE A 41 -3.72 -6.74 2.02
C ILE A 41 -3.43 -5.98 3.33
N SER A 42 -4.30 -6.11 4.32
CA SER A 42 -4.11 -5.51 5.65
C SER A 42 -3.01 -6.25 6.42
N ALA A 43 -2.08 -5.49 7.03
CA ALA A 43 -0.99 -5.98 7.87
C ALA A 43 -1.39 -6.29 9.33
N ARG A 44 -2.65 -6.04 9.66
CA ARG A 44 -3.34 -6.18 10.94
C ARG A 44 -2.72 -5.41 12.11
N LYS A 45 -2.07 -4.27 11.86
CA LYS A 45 -1.35 -3.51 12.88
C LYS A 45 -2.24 -2.48 13.57
N GLU A 46 -2.59 -2.66 14.84
CA GLU A 46 -3.31 -1.62 15.59
C GLU A 46 -2.46 -0.34 15.72
N SER A 47 -3.07 0.82 15.42
CA SER A 47 -2.42 2.12 15.56
C SER A 47 -3.41 3.22 15.91
N THR A 48 -2.93 4.27 16.57
CA THR A 48 -3.75 5.40 17.04
C THR A 48 -4.32 6.27 15.91
N CYS A 49 -3.91 6.02 14.66
CA CYS A 49 -4.37 6.76 13.50
C CYS A 49 -5.49 6.05 12.72
N VAL A 50 -6.05 4.94 13.21
CA VAL A 50 -7.16 4.24 12.55
C VAL A 50 -8.49 4.75 13.08
N GLY A 51 -9.31 5.30 12.19
CA GLY A 51 -10.63 5.81 12.55
C GLY A 51 -11.71 4.74 12.62
N GLU A 52 -12.87 5.12 13.18
CA GLU A 52 -14.04 4.24 13.27
C GLU A 52 -14.74 4.04 11.92
N MET A 53 -14.78 5.09 11.08
CA MET A 53 -15.36 5.00 9.74
C MET A 53 -14.48 4.19 8.80
N GLN A 54 -15.08 3.22 8.10
CA GLN A 54 -14.37 2.28 7.23
C GLN A 54 -14.66 2.50 5.75
N ILE A 55 -13.61 2.48 4.93
CA ILE A 55 -13.68 2.44 3.47
C ILE A 55 -12.70 1.38 2.96
N SER A 56 -13.18 0.33 2.29
CA SER A 56 -12.35 -0.73 1.69
C SER A 56 -11.54 -1.54 2.73
N ILE A 57 -10.24 -1.79 2.49
CA ILE A 57 -9.36 -2.65 3.30
C ILE A 57 -9.17 -2.08 4.72
N ARG A 58 -9.43 -2.89 5.77
CA ARG A 58 -9.22 -2.66 7.23
C ARG A 58 -8.76 -4.01 7.86
N GLN A 59 -8.10 -4.18 9.00
CA GLN A 59 -7.71 -3.33 10.14
C GLN A 59 -6.18 -3.18 10.22
N THR A 60 -5.67 -2.18 9.48
CA THR A 60 -4.26 -1.73 9.36
C THR A 60 -3.23 -2.82 9.21
#